data_AF-A0A2D3WHP7-F1
#
_entry.id   AF-A0A2D3WHP7-F1
#
_cell.length_a   1.000
_cell.length_b   1.000
_cell.length_c   1.000
_cell.angle_alpha   90.00
_cell.angle_beta   90.00
_cell.angle_gamma   90.00
#
_symmetry.space_group_name_H-M   'P 1'
#
loop_
_entity.id
_entity.type
_entity.pdbx_description
1 polymer ?
#
loop_
_entity_poly.entity_id
_entity_poly.type
_entity_poly.pdbx_seq_one_letter_code
_entity_poly.pdbx_strand_id
1 'polypeptide(L)'
;MLPDTAHSFTVQDATVPFFTYEAQGTSYIYFDTSACIPPEPMINAMLALELLDSVTKKVVMINHRSPVGLLAKVEKFYDIETTQLEEGKLQLIFSYKEGVSDQADLSQKQCAG
;
A
#
# COMPACT_ATOMS: atom_id res chain seq x y z
N MET A 1 -4.74 10.77 -9.94
CA MET A 1 -4.85 12.04 -9.18
C MET A 1 -5.74 11.78 -7.98
N LEU A 2 -5.39 12.27 -6.80
CA LEU A 2 -6.22 12.14 -5.58
C LEU A 2 -7.49 13.01 -5.70
N PRO A 3 -8.61 12.61 -5.08
CA PRO A 3 -9.80 13.46 -5.03
C PRO A 3 -9.58 14.66 -4.09
N ASP A 4 -10.35 15.74 -4.29
CA ASP A 4 -10.27 16.95 -3.46
C ASP A 4 -10.66 16.71 -1.99
N THR A 5 -11.36 15.60 -1.71
CA THR A 5 -11.73 15.14 -0.37
C THR A 5 -10.61 14.37 0.33
N ALA A 6 -9.46 14.20 -0.32
CA ALA A 6 -8.33 13.53 0.31
C ALA A 6 -7.70 14.40 1.39
N HIS A 7 -7.40 13.78 2.53
CA HIS A 7 -6.75 14.43 3.65
C HIS A 7 -5.49 13.67 4.05
N SER A 8 -4.41 14.37 4.38
CA SER A 8 -3.18 13.74 4.85
C SER A 8 -3.33 13.24 6.29
N PHE A 9 -2.61 12.18 6.62
CA PHE A 9 -2.50 11.68 7.98
C PHE A 9 -1.10 11.10 8.23
N THR A 10 -0.73 10.98 9.51
CA THR A 10 0.58 10.48 9.90
C THR A 10 0.51 8.98 10.13
N VAL A 11 1.40 8.24 9.45
CA VAL A 11 1.71 6.85 9.76
C VAL A 11 3.07 6.82 10.44
N GLN A 12 3.13 6.21 11.62
CA GLN A 12 4.39 6.09 12.35
C GLN A 12 5.40 5.29 11.52
N ASP A 13 6.66 5.73 11.52
CA ASP A 13 7.78 5.12 10.78
C ASP A 13 7.68 5.16 9.24
N ALA A 14 6.63 5.80 8.69
CA ALA A 14 6.54 6.07 7.26
C ALA A 14 7.54 7.16 6.84
N THR A 15 8.08 7.01 5.64
CA THR A 15 9.04 7.96 5.05
C THR A 15 8.43 8.81 3.95
N VAL A 16 7.20 8.46 3.52
CA VAL A 16 6.42 9.22 2.53
C VAL A 16 5.09 9.69 3.13
N PRO A 17 4.48 10.75 2.59
CA PRO A 17 3.16 11.19 3.03
C PRO A 17 2.06 10.16 2.71
N PHE A 18 1.13 10.01 3.65
CA PHE A 18 -0.07 9.20 3.51
C PHE A 18 -1.31 10.08 3.41
N PHE A 19 -2.27 9.65 2.60
CA PHE A 19 -3.55 10.33 2.38
C PHE A 19 -4.70 9.34 2.53
N THR A 20 -5.83 9.80 3.03
CA THR A 20 -7.07 9.02 3.09
C THR A 20 -8.23 9.74 2.43
N TYR A 21 -9.13 8.99 1.80
CA TYR A 21 -10.38 9.48 1.24
C TYR A 21 -11.45 8.37 1.21
N GLU A 22 -12.71 8.77 1.18
CA GLU A 22 -13.85 7.86 1.02
C GLU A 22 -14.41 7.94 -0.39
N ALA A 23 -14.69 6.79 -1.01
CA ALA A 23 -15.42 6.72 -2.26
C ALA A 23 -16.35 5.50 -2.27
N GLN A 24 -17.64 5.74 -2.54
CA GLN A 24 -18.67 4.69 -2.64
C GLN A 24 -18.73 3.76 -1.41
N GLY A 25 -18.52 4.30 -0.21
CA GLY A 25 -18.53 3.54 1.05
C GLY A 25 -17.26 2.69 1.28
N THR A 26 -16.21 2.92 0.50
CA THR A 26 -14.87 2.33 0.71
C THR A 26 -13.89 3.41 1.10
N SER A 27 -13.11 3.15 2.16
CA SER A 27 -12.02 4.01 2.61
C SER A 27 -10.73 3.63 1.87
N TYR A 28 -10.01 4.61 1.37
CA TYR A 28 -8.78 4.41 0.62
C TYR A 28 -7.61 5.04 1.35
N ILE A 29 -6.55 4.27 1.52
CA ILE A 29 -5.25 4.74 2.02
C ILE A 29 -4.31 4.83 0.84
N TYR A 30 -3.81 6.04 0.56
CA TYR A 30 -2.93 6.30 -0.57
C TYR A 30 -1.54 6.75 -0.12
N PHE A 31 -0.52 6.26 -0.82
CA PHE A 31 0.85 6.74 -0.69
C PHE A 31 1.64 6.54 -2.00
N ASP A 32 2.66 7.37 -2.22
CA ASP A 32 3.49 7.35 -3.43
C ASP A 32 4.94 7.11 -3.07
N THR A 33 5.51 6.02 -3.59
CA THR A 33 6.90 5.61 -3.41
C THR A 33 7.66 5.58 -4.73
N SER A 34 7.12 6.19 -5.79
CA SER A 34 7.74 6.21 -7.12
C SER A 34 9.07 6.95 -7.19
N ALA A 35 9.40 7.77 -6.19
CA ALA A 35 10.72 8.39 -6.06
C ALA A 35 11.67 7.61 -5.13
N CYS A 36 11.18 6.57 -4.44
CA CYS A 36 11.93 5.85 -3.42
C CYS A 36 12.72 4.66 -4.01
N ILE A 37 13.82 4.30 -3.35
CA ILE A 37 14.63 3.12 -3.68
C ILE A 37 14.43 2.02 -2.60
N PRO A 38 14.58 0.73 -2.94
CA PRO A 38 14.55 -0.34 -1.94
C PRO A 38 15.52 -0.07 -0.77
N PRO A 39 15.13 -0.35 0.49
CA PRO A 39 13.92 -1.08 0.93
C PRO A 39 12.68 -0.20 1.17
N GLU A 40 12.77 1.11 0.97
CA GLU A 40 11.76 2.08 1.42
C GLU A 40 10.35 1.85 0.84
N PRO A 41 10.14 1.52 -0.46
CA PRO A 41 8.81 1.15 -0.97
C PRO A 41 8.19 -0.03 -0.22
N MET A 42 8.99 -1.02 0.17
CA MET A 42 8.52 -2.20 0.89
C MET A 42 8.09 -1.83 2.31
N ILE A 43 8.89 -1.03 3.03
CA ILE A 43 8.58 -0.62 4.41
C ILE A 43 7.26 0.16 4.46
N ASN A 44 7.08 1.17 3.61
CA ASN A 44 5.83 1.94 3.57
C ASN A 44 4.63 1.09 3.17
N ALA A 45 4.82 0.13 2.25
CA ALA A 45 3.76 -0.81 1.91
C ALA A 45 3.36 -1.70 3.09
N MET A 46 4.31 -2.24 3.84
CA MET A 46 4.00 -3.03 5.05
C MET A 46 3.23 -2.20 6.08
N LEU A 47 3.67 -0.97 6.35
CA LEU A 47 2.95 -0.05 7.25
C LEU A 47 1.52 0.25 6.77
N ALA A 48 1.33 0.44 5.47
CA ALA A 48 0.01 0.65 4.88
C ALA A 48 -0.90 -0.58 5.03
N LEU A 49 -0.35 -1.78 4.83
CA LEU A 49 -1.09 -3.05 4.91
C LEU A 49 -1.55 -3.38 6.34
N GLU A 50 -0.90 -2.84 7.37
CA GLU A 50 -1.39 -2.96 8.75
C GLU A 50 -2.66 -2.16 9.03
N LEU A 51 -2.90 -1.11 8.25
CA LEU A 51 -4.10 -0.28 8.35
C LEU A 51 -5.27 -0.87 7.55
N LEU A 52 -4.99 -1.85 6.69
CA LEU A 52 -5.95 -2.59 5.88
C LEU A 52 -6.54 -3.72 6.71
N ASP A 53 -7.51 -3.38 7.57
CA ASP A 53 -8.12 -4.26 8.58
C ASP A 53 -9.56 -4.68 8.25
N SER A 54 -10.10 -4.28 7.09
CA SER A 54 -11.47 -4.58 6.71
C SER A 54 -11.67 -4.63 5.19
N VAL A 55 -12.73 -5.34 4.76
CA VAL A 55 -13.16 -5.41 3.35
C VAL A 55 -13.64 -4.06 2.79
N THR A 56 -13.93 -3.09 3.65
CA THR A 56 -14.34 -1.72 3.27
C THR A 56 -13.16 -0.77 3.19
N LYS A 57 -11.93 -1.26 3.32
CA LYS A 57 -10.70 -0.50 3.14
C LYS A 57 -9.92 -1.01 1.93
N LYS A 58 -9.20 -0.10 1.27
CA LYS A 58 -8.24 -0.41 0.22
C LYS A 58 -6.96 0.41 0.41
N VAL A 59 -5.84 -0.17 0.02
CA VAL A 59 -4.55 0.52 -0.02
C VAL A 59 -4.16 0.75 -1.46
N VAL A 60 -3.81 1.99 -1.81
CA VAL A 60 -3.36 2.40 -3.14
C VAL A 60 -1.90 2.85 -3.04
N MET A 61 -1.02 2.12 -3.71
CA MET A 61 0.40 2.40 -3.76
C MET A 61 0.80 2.80 -5.18
N ILE A 62 1.47 3.95 -5.33
CA ILE A 62 2.20 4.25 -6.55
C ILE A 62 3.67 3.87 -6.37
N ASN A 63 4.23 3.18 -7.36
CA ASN A 63 5.62 2.76 -7.35
C ASN A 63 6.28 2.95 -8.71
N HIS A 64 7.61 3.03 -8.72
CA HIS A 64 8.41 3.23 -9.92
C HIS A 64 8.50 1.98 -10.80
N ARG A 65 8.37 0.78 -10.20
CA ARG A 65 8.29 -0.51 -10.90
C ARG A 65 7.58 -1.55 -10.02
N SER A 66 7.34 -2.75 -10.55
CA SER A 66 6.68 -3.82 -9.79
C SER A 66 7.55 -4.26 -8.62
N PRO A 67 7.05 -4.20 -7.36
CA PRO A 67 7.81 -4.62 -6.19
C PRO A 67 7.70 -6.13 -5.99
N VAL A 68 8.35 -6.92 -6.87
CA VAL A 68 8.22 -8.40 -6.90
C VAL A 68 8.46 -9.05 -5.53
N GLY A 69 9.47 -8.57 -4.79
CA GLY A 69 9.76 -9.09 -3.44
C GLY A 69 8.68 -8.80 -2.40
N LEU A 70 7.92 -7.72 -2.55
CA LEU A 70 6.74 -7.44 -1.72
C LEU A 70 5.59 -8.35 -2.15
N LEU A 71 5.31 -8.42 -3.45
CA LEU A 71 4.21 -9.21 -3.99
C LEU A 71 4.32 -10.68 -3.58
N ALA A 72 5.49 -11.30 -3.73
CA ALA A 72 5.73 -12.68 -3.31
C ALA A 72 5.46 -12.94 -1.82
N LYS A 73 5.55 -11.90 -0.96
CA LYS A 73 5.26 -12.00 0.48
C LYS A 73 3.76 -11.90 0.77
N VAL A 74 3.05 -11.03 0.05
CA VAL A 74 1.70 -10.59 0.45
C VAL A 74 0.59 -11.04 -0.51
N GLU A 75 0.91 -11.53 -1.71
CA GLU A 75 -0.08 -11.90 -2.74
C GLU A 75 -1.06 -12.98 -2.30
N LYS A 76 -0.64 -13.90 -1.42
CA LYS A 76 -1.53 -14.93 -0.86
C LYS A 76 -2.52 -14.38 0.16
N PHE A 77 -2.24 -13.22 0.74
CA PHE A 77 -3.00 -12.63 1.84
C PHE A 77 -3.94 -11.51 1.42
N TYR A 78 -3.71 -10.88 0.26
CA TYR A 78 -4.51 -9.75 -0.25
C TYR A 78 -4.92 -9.98 -1.70
N ASP A 79 -6.00 -9.35 -2.14
CA ASP A 79 -6.25 -9.21 -3.58
C ASP A 79 -5.50 -7.99 -4.09
N ILE A 80 -4.76 -8.15 -5.19
CA ILE A 80 -3.86 -7.13 -5.70
C ILE A 80 -4.19 -6.85 -7.15
N GLU A 81 -4.71 -5.66 -7.41
CA GLU A 81 -4.91 -5.16 -8.76
C GLU A 81 -3.68 -4.31 -9.14
N THR A 82 -3.15 -4.50 -10.35
CA THR A 82 -2.00 -3.74 -10.83
C THR A 82 -2.34 -3.05 -12.14
N THR A 83 -2.10 -1.74 -12.20
CA THR A 83 -2.34 -0.92 -13.40
C THR A 83 -1.06 -0.19 -13.77
N GLN A 84 -0.64 -0.31 -15.04
CA GLN A 84 0.46 0.47 -15.56
C GLN A 84 0.02 1.91 -15.79
N LEU A 85 0.82 2.85 -15.28
CA LEU A 85 0.62 4.28 -15.44
C LEU A 85 1.62 4.83 -16.48
N GLU A 86 1.49 6.12 -16.75
CA GLU A 86 2.43 6.86 -17.59
C GLU A 86 3.86 6.79 -17.02
N GLU A 87 4.84 7.00 -17.90
CA GLU A 87 6.28 7.00 -17.55
C GLU A 87 6.80 5.69 -16.94
N GLY A 88 6.07 4.59 -17.12
CA GLY A 88 6.47 3.27 -16.62
C GLY A 88 6.20 3.05 -15.12
N LYS A 89 5.51 3.99 -14.45
CA LYS A 89 5.05 3.82 -13.07
C LYS A 89 3.96 2.77 -12.99
N LEU A 90 3.74 2.26 -11.79
CA LEU A 90 2.71 1.26 -11.50
C LEU A 90 1.85 1.71 -10.32
N GLN A 91 0.55 1.51 -10.45
CA GLN A 91 -0.39 1.57 -9.36
C GLN A 91 -0.70 0.15 -8.90
N LEU A 92 -0.62 -0.08 -7.59
CA LEU A 92 -1.08 -1.31 -6.95
C LEU A 92 -2.24 -0.96 -6.02
N ILE A 93 -3.33 -1.73 -6.11
CA ILE A 93 -4.46 -1.63 -5.19
C ILE A 93 -4.56 -2.94 -4.42
N PHE A 94 -4.36 -2.88 -3.11
CA PHE A 94 -4.50 -4.01 -2.19
C PHE A 94 -5.89 -3.98 -1.55
N SER A 95 -6.58 -5.11 -1.58
CA SER A 95 -7.88 -5.31 -0.94
C SER A 95 -7.79 -6.42 0.10
N TYR A 96 -8.46 -6.20 1.24
CA TYR A 96 -8.50 -7.13 2.35
C TYR A 96 -9.30 -8.40 2.02
N LYS A 97 -8.79 -9.55 2.44
CA LYS A 97 -9.42 -10.86 2.37
C LYS A 97 -9.82 -11.30 3.78
N GLU A 98 -11.11 -11.31 4.06
CA GLU A 98 -11.64 -11.68 5.37
C GLU A 98 -11.16 -13.08 5.81
N GLY A 99 -10.58 -13.14 7.01
CA GLY A 99 -10.02 -14.37 7.59
C GLY A 99 -8.69 -14.84 6.98
N VAL A 100 -8.17 -14.18 5.94
CA VAL A 100 -6.89 -14.51 5.30
C VAL A 100 -5.85 -13.41 5.53
N SER A 101 -6.22 -12.14 5.36
CA SER A 101 -5.29 -11.01 5.49
C SER A 101 -4.70 -10.88 6.90
N ASP A 102 -5.44 -11.25 7.95
CA ASP A 102 -4.95 -11.20 9.35
C ASP A 102 -3.78 -12.17 9.62
N GLN A 103 -3.57 -13.13 8.72
CA GLN A 103 -2.48 -14.10 8.81
C GLN A 103 -1.19 -13.59 8.17
N ALA A 104 -1.20 -12.38 7.58
CA ALA A 104 -0.03 -11.78 6.97
C ALA A 104 1.03 -11.42 8.03
N ASP A 105 2.26 -11.91 7.85
CA ASP A 105 3.40 -11.46 8.65
C ASP A 105 3.94 -10.15 8.08
N LEU A 106 3.54 -9.05 8.71
CA LEU A 106 3.96 -7.69 8.38
C LEU A 106 5.08 -7.16 9.29
N SER A 107 5.68 -8.02 10.12
CA SER A 107 6.69 -7.61 11.11
C SER A 107 8.05 -7.23 10.50
N GLN A 108 8.30 -7.61 9.24
CA GLN A 108 9.54 -7.28 8.51
C GLN A 108 9.56 -5.82 8.03
N LYS A 109 9.66 -4.89 8.98
CA LYS A 109 9.70 -3.43 8.75
C LYS A 109 11.10 -2.82 8.88
N GLN A 110 12.10 -3.64 9.21
CA GLN A 110 13.48 -3.24 9.38
C GLN A 110 14.38 -4.19 8.58
N CYS A 111 15.20 -3.63 7.69
CA CYS A 111 16.34 -4.39 7.17
C CYS A 111 17.30 -4.63 8.33
N ALA A 112 17.60 -5.89 8.63
CA ALA A 112 18.87 -6.20 9.24
C ALA A 112 19.97 -5.63 8.32
N GLY A 113 20.88 -4.85 8.90
CA GLY A 113 21.91 -4.10 8.19
C GLY A 113 22.87 -4.93 7.34
#